data_AF-A0A976DFR7-F1
#
_entry.id   AF-A0A976DFR7-F1
#
_cell.length_a   1.000
_cell.length_b   1.000
_cell.length_c   1.000
_cell.angle_alpha   90.00
_cell.angle_beta   90.00
_cell.angle_gamma   90.00
#
_symmetry.space_group_name_H-M   'P 1'
#
loop_
_entity.id
_entity.type
_entity.pdbx_description
1 polymer ?
#
loop_
_entity_poly.entity_id
_entity_poly.type
_entity_poly.pdbx_seq_one_letter_code
_entity_poly.pdbx_strand_id
1 'polypeptide(L)'
;MTSKNTICLRYDGTALDASKFYAGTFPDSAVGAVYRAPGDYPAGKARDALTVLRWVLVSCVLLLCGAAQSQVLFQTGFEPPAYAVGPLGVQDGWSSQSAASVQSTTKFAGAQALQFNPTGLAGGFFTGHGVTYSSVGNPARLVRITTNFQESLTGVPTTWTVLSGRSATAFLCQVFVAGGNFQLGLQSSAVGSIPIVRGQWQRAQLDFNFATKTCSAFVDGAFLGSGSFPNVADFARLEVGINSSPGTDRAFWDDIAIEATPFVDNGDGTVTDASTGLMWDQCARGRSGVGCATGAATLYPWANAFAEAGTQSANNYKGYSDWRLPSAVELQTLVKLGASPTVDATAFPNTPAFLWSGSSIAGGATDAWYVSFNDGTAYVNFRTDGLYVRLVRAGQYFGSFALVPGGVSGITKTAAVLPATSPVGATGRWMIVPRDATPPTPAQVIAGVSYGGVTVVAGNGAMVANTLKTFAITALTTGTAYDLYLVATDSRTVFPSQLVGPLQFSTLGPYNTFDVDGNTQVDALTDGLILLRYMLGLRAPALTAGAVGPGATRDAAAIETHTRSAMP
;
A
#
# COMPACT_ATOMS: atom_id res chain seq x y z
N MET A 1 -29.78 15.56 24.15
CA MET A 1 -29.38 16.28 25.38
C MET A 1 -28.09 17.03 25.11
N THR A 2 -28.11 18.36 25.15
CA THR A 2 -26.90 19.18 25.12
C THR A 2 -26.23 19.07 26.49
N SER A 3 -25.06 18.46 26.56
CA SER A 3 -24.27 18.40 27.79
C SER A 3 -23.91 19.83 28.21
N LYS A 4 -24.25 20.20 29.45
CA LYS A 4 -24.00 21.55 29.98
C LYS A 4 -22.62 21.71 30.63
N ASN A 5 -21.87 20.62 30.84
CA ASN A 5 -20.50 20.65 31.38
C ASN A 5 -19.61 19.58 30.71
N THR A 6 -18.37 19.95 30.40
CA THR A 6 -17.34 19.07 29.82
C THR A 6 -16.17 18.96 30.77
N ILE A 7 -15.82 17.74 31.19
CA ILE A 7 -14.63 17.47 32.01
C ILE A 7 -13.43 17.39 31.07
N CYS A 8 -12.41 18.20 31.34
CA CYS A 8 -11.16 18.23 30.57
C CYS A 8 -10.01 17.68 31.42
N LEU A 9 -9.30 16.68 30.91
CA LEU A 9 -8.05 16.18 31.50
C LEU A 9 -6.87 16.83 30.76
N ARG A 10 -5.92 17.39 31.51
CA ARG A 10 -4.72 18.04 30.97
C ARG A 10 -3.53 17.08 31.06
N TYR A 11 -2.80 16.96 29.97
CA TYR A 11 -1.58 16.16 29.85
C TYR A 11 -0.43 17.05 29.37
N ASP A 12 0.77 16.87 29.92
CA ASP A 12 1.99 17.56 29.48
C ASP A 12 2.65 16.77 28.34
N GLY A 13 2.10 16.91 27.13
CA GLY A 13 2.49 16.11 25.95
C GLY A 13 1.79 14.74 25.88
N THR A 14 1.92 14.04 24.75
CA THR A 14 1.40 12.67 24.48
C THR A 14 -0.11 12.41 24.69
N ALA A 15 -0.91 13.46 24.86
CA ALA A 15 -2.36 13.37 25.09
C ALA A 15 -3.10 12.52 24.04
N LEU A 16 -2.65 12.55 22.77
CA LEU A 16 -3.22 11.75 21.70
C LEU A 16 -2.92 10.25 21.86
N ASP A 17 -1.72 9.90 22.31
CA ASP A 17 -1.31 8.49 22.48
C ASP A 17 -1.98 7.88 23.71
N ALA A 18 -2.11 8.65 24.81
CA ALA A 18 -2.93 8.27 25.95
C ALA A 18 -4.40 8.07 25.54
N SER A 19 -4.94 8.97 24.70
CA SER A 19 -6.32 8.84 24.20
C SER A 19 -6.52 7.59 23.35
N LYS A 20 -5.54 7.24 22.49
CA LYS A 20 -5.56 5.99 21.70
C LYS A 20 -5.46 4.75 22.58
N PHE A 21 -4.62 4.79 23.61
CA PHE A 21 -4.45 3.67 24.54
C PHE A 21 -5.76 3.32 25.25
N TYR A 22 -6.41 4.30 25.87
CA TYR A 22 -7.66 4.06 26.56
C TYR A 22 -8.79 3.67 25.58
N ALA A 23 -8.81 4.23 24.36
CA ALA A 23 -9.80 3.87 23.35
C ALA A 23 -9.65 2.41 22.88
N GLY A 24 -8.42 1.90 22.88
CA GLY A 24 -8.14 0.47 22.63
C GLY A 24 -8.37 -0.44 23.84
N THR A 25 -8.53 0.12 25.04
CA THR A 25 -8.69 -0.64 26.28
C THR A 25 -10.17 -0.91 26.61
N PHE A 26 -11.07 0.01 26.27
CA PHE A 26 -12.50 -0.14 26.54
C PHE A 26 -13.29 -0.40 25.25
N PRO A 27 -14.11 -1.47 25.19
CA PRO A 27 -15.03 -1.70 24.08
C PRO A 27 -15.95 -0.49 23.86
N ASP A 28 -16.29 -0.19 22.60
CA ASP A 28 -17.12 0.94 22.16
C ASP A 28 -16.55 2.36 22.41
N SER A 29 -15.22 2.46 22.59
CA SER A 29 -14.49 3.73 22.69
C SER A 29 -13.68 4.05 21.42
N ALA A 30 -13.61 5.33 21.06
CA ALA A 30 -12.83 5.82 19.91
C ALA A 30 -12.32 7.25 20.16
N VAL A 31 -11.18 7.59 19.57
CA VAL A 31 -10.60 8.94 19.65
C VAL A 31 -11.31 9.86 18.67
N GLY A 32 -11.82 11.00 19.16
CA GLY A 32 -12.52 12.01 18.36
C GLY A 32 -11.60 12.98 17.61
N ALA A 33 -12.09 14.19 17.35
CA ALA A 33 -11.35 15.20 16.57
C ALA A 33 -10.07 15.65 17.27
N VAL A 34 -8.97 15.67 16.51
CA VAL A 34 -7.65 16.13 16.97
C VAL A 34 -7.37 17.50 16.34
N TYR A 35 -7.40 18.55 17.15
CA TYR A 35 -7.06 19.90 16.72
C TYR A 35 -5.55 20.07 16.77
N ARG A 36 -4.97 20.34 15.61
CA ARG A 36 -3.53 20.45 15.42
C ARG A 36 -3.09 21.91 15.32
N ALA A 37 -1.89 22.20 15.79
CA ALA A 37 -1.33 23.54 15.77
C ALA A 37 -1.24 24.06 14.32
N PRO A 38 -1.82 25.23 14.02
CA PRO A 38 -1.80 25.79 12.66
C PRO A 38 -0.43 26.33 12.23
N GLY A 39 0.52 26.46 13.17
CA GLY A 39 1.89 26.92 12.96
C GLY A 39 2.78 26.51 14.13
N ASP A 40 4.08 26.78 14.03
CA ASP A 40 5.05 26.55 15.11
C ASP A 40 4.73 27.43 16.33
N TYR A 41 4.98 26.92 17.54
CA TYR A 41 4.74 27.64 18.80
C TYR A 41 5.84 27.31 19.83
N PRO A 42 6.00 28.08 20.92
CA PRO A 42 7.20 27.98 21.77
C PRO A 42 7.51 26.61 22.38
N ALA A 43 6.51 25.73 22.48
CA ALA A 43 6.64 24.38 23.03
C ALA A 43 6.40 23.25 22.00
N GLY A 44 6.26 23.57 20.71
CA GLY A 44 5.96 22.57 19.67
C GLY A 44 5.95 23.10 18.23
N LYS A 45 5.61 22.23 17.29
CA LYS A 45 5.66 22.48 15.84
C LYS A 45 4.27 22.54 15.23
N ALA A 46 4.19 23.16 14.05
CA ALA A 46 3.01 23.11 13.21
C ALA A 46 2.58 21.65 13.02
N ARG A 47 1.29 21.38 13.19
CA ARG A 47 0.63 20.06 13.18
C ARG A 47 0.68 19.25 14.48
N ASP A 48 1.34 19.71 15.54
CA ASP A 48 1.26 19.05 16.85
C ASP A 48 -0.17 19.08 17.40
N ALA A 49 -0.61 18.01 18.07
CA ALA A 49 -1.94 17.91 18.63
C ALA A 49 -2.08 18.81 19.88
N LEU A 50 -2.90 19.86 19.79
CA LEU A 50 -3.13 20.83 20.88
C LEU A 50 -4.30 20.42 21.78
N THR A 51 -5.40 19.97 21.16
CA THR A 51 -6.61 19.57 21.88
C THR A 51 -7.19 18.33 21.22
N VAL A 52 -7.44 17.29 22.01
CA VAL A 52 -8.18 16.10 21.59
C VAL A 52 -9.58 16.23 22.17
N LEU A 53 -10.60 16.29 21.30
CA LEU A 53 -11.98 16.45 21.72
C LEU A 53 -12.73 15.10 21.66
N ARG A 54 -13.40 14.81 22.78
CA ARG A 54 -14.42 13.78 23.04
C ARG A 54 -13.93 12.42 23.54
N TRP A 55 -14.62 11.97 24.59
CA TRP A 55 -14.63 10.62 25.14
C TRP A 55 -16.09 10.10 25.18
N VAL A 56 -16.25 8.84 24.73
CA VAL A 56 -17.39 7.91 24.89
C VAL A 56 -18.61 8.05 23.94
N LEU A 57 -18.94 6.92 23.29
CA LEU A 57 -20.21 6.52 22.64
C LEU A 57 -20.79 7.27 21.43
N VAL A 58 -20.17 8.29 20.82
CA VAL A 58 -20.68 8.85 19.54
C VAL A 58 -19.58 9.48 18.65
N SER A 59 -19.73 9.26 17.33
CA SER A 59 -18.99 9.55 16.06
C SER A 59 -17.93 10.65 15.92
N CYS A 60 -16.87 10.35 15.13
CA CYS A 60 -16.32 11.16 14.01
C CYS A 60 -15.44 10.31 13.03
N VAL A 61 -15.34 10.74 11.75
CA VAL A 61 -14.93 10.02 10.50
C VAL A 61 -13.42 9.97 10.20
N LEU A 62 -12.95 8.93 9.50
CA LEU A 62 -11.60 8.80 8.89
C LEU A 62 -11.70 8.49 7.37
N LEU A 63 -10.83 9.09 6.55
CA LEU A 63 -10.62 8.78 5.12
C LEU A 63 -9.12 8.84 4.83
N LEU A 64 -8.53 7.71 4.44
CA LEU A 64 -7.32 7.57 3.61
C LEU A 64 -7.30 6.13 3.10
N CYS A 65 -7.51 5.98 1.79
CA CYS A 65 -7.38 4.74 1.06
C CYS A 65 -5.88 4.50 0.82
N GLY A 66 -5.33 3.39 1.32
CA GLY A 66 -3.95 3.00 1.07
C GLY A 66 -3.81 2.55 -0.39
N ALA A 67 -3.26 3.41 -1.25
CA ALA A 67 -2.68 2.97 -2.51
C ALA A 67 -1.29 2.39 -2.22
N ALA A 68 -0.95 1.31 -2.90
CA ALA A 68 0.34 0.63 -2.80
C ALA A 68 1.48 1.56 -3.20
N GLN A 69 2.41 1.77 -2.29
CA GLN A 69 3.57 2.62 -2.55
C GLN A 69 4.60 1.81 -3.35
N SER A 70 5.14 2.42 -4.41
CA SER A 70 6.34 1.93 -5.06
C SER A 70 7.45 1.77 -4.02
N GLN A 71 8.22 0.69 -4.12
CA GLN A 71 9.41 0.56 -3.28
C GLN A 71 10.46 1.52 -3.85
N VAL A 72 10.69 2.62 -3.14
CA VAL A 72 11.78 3.54 -3.46
C VAL A 72 13.10 2.82 -3.17
N LEU A 73 13.85 2.50 -4.23
CA LEU A 73 15.15 1.86 -4.14
C LEU A 73 16.26 2.90 -3.92
N PHE A 74 16.07 4.10 -4.49
CA PHE A 74 16.97 5.23 -4.34
C PHE A 74 16.23 6.51 -4.70
N GLN A 75 16.46 7.60 -3.97
CA GLN A 75 15.99 8.92 -4.37
C GLN A 75 16.93 9.99 -3.84
N THR A 76 17.19 11.01 -4.65
CA THR A 76 17.93 12.20 -4.25
C THR A 76 17.47 13.43 -5.05
N GLY A 77 17.27 14.55 -4.35
CA GLY A 77 17.13 15.88 -4.94
C GLY A 77 18.41 16.73 -4.76
N PHE A 78 19.54 16.08 -4.46
CA PHE A 78 20.81 16.74 -4.14
C PHE A 78 20.72 17.79 -3.01
N GLU A 79 19.75 17.65 -2.11
CA GLU A 79 19.51 18.60 -1.03
C GLU A 79 20.34 18.32 0.23
N PRO A 80 20.62 19.35 1.06
CA PRO A 80 21.17 19.16 2.39
C PRO A 80 20.26 18.32 3.29
N PRO A 81 20.82 17.57 4.26
CA PRO A 81 22.23 17.53 4.67
C PRO A 81 23.06 16.44 3.97
N ALA A 82 22.43 15.58 3.16
CA ALA A 82 23.12 14.47 2.51
C ALA A 82 24.11 14.94 1.44
N TYR A 83 23.81 16.09 0.81
CA TYR A 83 24.63 16.67 -0.23
C TYR A 83 25.11 18.07 0.18
N ALA A 84 26.42 18.27 0.06
CA ALA A 84 27.10 19.53 0.29
C ALA A 84 27.56 20.12 -1.04
N VAL A 85 27.45 21.45 -1.18
CA VAL A 85 27.96 22.18 -2.34
C VAL A 85 29.44 21.87 -2.55
N GLY A 86 29.81 21.47 -3.77
CA GLY A 86 31.16 21.04 -4.11
C GLY A 86 31.18 19.70 -4.84
N PRO A 87 32.35 19.03 -4.91
CA PRO A 87 32.52 17.79 -5.67
C PRO A 87 31.57 16.68 -5.23
N LEU A 88 30.92 16.00 -6.19
CA LEU A 88 29.99 14.90 -5.90
C LEU A 88 30.71 13.63 -5.44
N GLY A 89 31.90 13.36 -5.98
CA GLY A 89 32.65 12.14 -5.65
C GLY A 89 32.87 12.03 -4.15
N VAL A 90 32.48 10.90 -3.55
CA VAL A 90 32.44 10.59 -2.10
C VAL A 90 31.18 10.99 -1.33
N GLN A 91 30.22 11.68 -1.93
CA GLN A 91 28.92 11.96 -1.30
C GLN A 91 27.96 10.82 -1.60
N ASP A 92 27.28 10.31 -0.57
CA ASP A 92 26.16 9.35 -0.68
C ASP A 92 26.41 8.24 -1.73
N GLY A 93 27.50 7.48 -1.62
CA GLY A 93 27.74 6.30 -2.49
C GLY A 93 28.08 6.58 -3.96
N TRP A 94 28.19 7.85 -4.39
CA TRP A 94 28.56 8.21 -5.76
C TRP A 94 30.06 7.98 -6.03
N SER A 95 30.37 7.29 -7.13
CA SER A 95 31.76 7.06 -7.57
C SER A 95 32.44 8.36 -8.02
N SER A 96 33.74 8.52 -7.74
CA SER A 96 34.45 9.80 -7.87
C SER A 96 34.76 10.25 -9.31
N GLN A 97 34.34 11.47 -9.66
CA GLN A 97 34.81 12.28 -10.80
C GLN A 97 34.93 13.74 -10.37
N SER A 98 36.03 14.42 -10.74
CA SER A 98 36.31 15.82 -10.37
C SER A 98 35.44 16.85 -11.12
N ALA A 99 34.73 16.42 -12.17
CA ALA A 99 33.93 17.29 -13.04
C ALA A 99 32.43 17.35 -12.67
N ALA A 100 32.02 16.59 -11.65
CA ALA A 100 30.66 16.56 -11.11
C ALA A 100 30.62 17.32 -9.78
N SER A 101 29.74 18.31 -9.67
CA SER A 101 29.63 19.12 -8.46
C SER A 101 28.19 19.48 -8.13
N VAL A 102 27.80 19.32 -6.87
CA VAL A 102 26.56 19.85 -6.32
C VAL A 102 26.68 21.37 -6.18
N GLN A 103 25.67 22.10 -6.61
CA GLN A 103 25.67 23.56 -6.62
C GLN A 103 24.29 24.14 -6.36
N SER A 104 24.24 25.41 -5.98
CA SER A 104 23.00 26.10 -5.58
C SER A 104 22.47 27.12 -6.59
N THR A 105 23.16 27.33 -7.72
CA THR A 105 22.87 28.40 -8.67
C THR A 105 21.77 28.06 -9.67
N THR A 106 21.64 26.80 -10.05
CA THR A 106 20.63 26.30 -10.99
C THR A 106 19.98 25.08 -10.35
N LYS A 107 18.70 25.18 -9.97
CA LYS A 107 18.02 24.18 -9.12
C LYS A 107 16.62 23.88 -9.63
N PHE A 108 16.12 22.68 -9.34
CA PHE A 108 14.75 22.30 -9.61
C PHE A 108 14.01 22.09 -8.28
N ALA A 109 12.97 22.89 -8.01
CA ALA A 109 12.11 22.79 -6.82
C ALA A 109 12.79 22.83 -5.42
N GLY A 110 14.11 22.84 -5.32
CA GLY A 110 14.89 22.75 -4.07
C GLY A 110 15.93 23.85 -3.90
N ALA A 111 17.00 23.61 -3.13
CA ALA A 111 18.10 24.54 -2.88
C ALA A 111 19.36 24.22 -3.70
N GLN A 112 19.51 23.00 -4.21
CA GLN A 112 20.71 22.55 -4.90
C GLN A 112 20.36 21.68 -6.13
N ALA A 113 21.33 21.48 -7.02
CA ALA A 113 21.26 20.46 -8.07
C ALA A 113 22.67 19.99 -8.42
N LEU A 114 22.76 18.85 -9.09
CA LEU A 114 24.02 18.33 -9.61
C LEU A 114 24.34 18.95 -10.96
N GLN A 115 25.52 19.56 -11.09
CA GLN A 115 26.05 20.02 -12.39
C GLN A 115 27.21 19.13 -12.85
N PHE A 116 27.27 18.91 -14.15
CA PHE A 116 28.47 18.43 -14.84
C PHE A 116 29.07 19.50 -15.76
N ASN A 117 30.39 19.59 -15.75
CA ASN A 117 31.16 20.41 -16.68
C ASN A 117 31.91 19.50 -17.68
N PRO A 118 31.71 19.64 -19.00
CA PRO A 118 32.36 18.78 -20.00
C PRO A 118 33.87 19.04 -20.10
N THR A 119 34.35 20.22 -19.69
CA THR A 119 35.78 20.57 -19.68
C THR A 119 36.50 19.80 -18.56
N GLY A 120 36.87 18.55 -18.86
CA GLY A 120 37.45 17.59 -17.91
C GLY A 120 37.01 16.14 -18.15
N LEU A 121 36.03 15.90 -19.02
CA LEU A 121 35.41 14.59 -19.28
C LEU A 121 35.70 14.03 -20.69
N ALA A 122 36.75 14.50 -21.36
CA ALA A 122 37.16 14.00 -22.67
C ALA A 122 37.60 12.52 -22.56
N GLY A 123 36.77 11.58 -23.05
CA GLY A 123 37.07 10.13 -22.99
C GLY A 123 35.89 9.20 -22.67
N GLY A 124 34.68 9.70 -22.44
CA GLY A 124 33.48 8.85 -22.27
C GLY A 124 33.28 8.38 -20.83
N PHE A 125 33.06 9.31 -19.92
CA PHE A 125 33.01 9.07 -18.48
C PHE A 125 31.59 9.19 -17.92
N PHE A 126 31.20 8.19 -17.15
CA PHE A 126 29.96 8.19 -16.36
C PHE A 126 30.26 8.34 -14.89
N THR A 127 29.40 9.07 -14.19
CA THR A 127 29.31 8.99 -12.72
C THR A 127 28.14 8.08 -12.40
N GLY A 128 28.36 7.11 -11.51
CA GLY A 128 27.32 6.14 -11.20
C GLY A 128 27.19 5.89 -9.71
N HIS A 129 25.95 5.59 -9.33
CA HIS A 129 25.54 5.22 -7.99
C HIS A 129 25.11 3.75 -7.98
N GLY A 130 25.66 2.96 -7.05
CA GLY A 130 25.32 1.55 -6.91
C GLY A 130 23.92 1.40 -6.32
N VAL A 131 23.00 0.77 -7.05
CA VAL A 131 21.67 0.45 -6.56
C VAL A 131 21.35 -0.94 -7.07
N THR A 132 21.33 -1.91 -6.17
CA THR A 132 21.10 -3.31 -6.54
C THR A 132 19.63 -3.65 -6.35
N TYR A 133 19.00 -4.07 -7.43
CA TYR A 133 17.69 -4.71 -7.43
C TYR A 133 17.84 -6.11 -8.02
N SER A 134 17.47 -7.13 -7.23
CA SER A 134 17.46 -8.50 -7.71
C SER A 134 16.07 -8.92 -8.17
N SER A 135 15.95 -9.35 -9.42
CA SER A 135 14.73 -9.91 -9.97
C SER A 135 14.62 -11.42 -9.73
N VAL A 136 15.65 -12.08 -9.18
CA VAL A 136 15.69 -13.54 -8.95
C VAL A 136 14.53 -14.04 -8.08
N GLY A 137 13.98 -13.20 -7.19
CA GLY A 137 12.76 -13.49 -6.42
C GLY A 137 11.50 -12.75 -6.90
N ASN A 138 11.62 -11.87 -7.89
CA ASN A 138 10.51 -11.09 -8.43
C ASN A 138 10.76 -10.66 -9.89
N PRO A 139 10.85 -11.64 -10.82
CA PRO A 139 11.37 -11.43 -12.18
C PRO A 139 10.48 -10.54 -13.05
N ALA A 140 9.25 -10.29 -12.61
CA ALA A 140 8.26 -9.58 -13.38
C ALA A 140 8.03 -8.12 -12.94
N ARG A 141 8.67 -7.68 -11.86
CA ARG A 141 8.58 -6.29 -11.38
C ARG A 141 9.23 -5.30 -12.35
N LEU A 142 8.54 -4.18 -12.55
CA LEU A 142 9.06 -3.06 -13.33
C LEU A 142 9.94 -2.18 -12.45
N VAL A 143 11.08 -1.74 -13.00
CA VAL A 143 11.95 -0.73 -12.37
C VAL A 143 11.86 0.55 -13.18
N ARG A 144 11.49 1.65 -12.53
CA ARG A 144 11.47 2.98 -13.12
C ARG A 144 12.62 3.81 -12.61
N ILE A 145 13.24 4.56 -13.51
CA ILE A 145 14.21 5.60 -13.21
C ILE A 145 13.67 6.92 -13.73
N THR A 146 13.66 7.96 -12.90
CA THR A 146 13.30 9.32 -13.32
C THR A 146 14.31 10.33 -12.85
N THR A 147 14.44 11.44 -13.58
CA THR A 147 15.18 12.64 -13.15
C THR A 147 14.62 13.87 -13.86
N ASN A 148 14.80 15.03 -13.27
CA ASN A 148 14.72 16.30 -13.99
C ASN A 148 16.10 16.62 -14.56
N PHE A 149 16.14 16.92 -15.85
CA PHE A 149 17.36 17.22 -16.59
C PHE A 149 17.24 18.58 -17.27
N GLN A 150 18.35 19.32 -17.31
CA GLN A 150 18.45 20.58 -18.04
C GLN A 150 19.82 20.71 -18.70
N GLU A 151 19.83 21.08 -19.98
CA GLU A 151 21.03 21.56 -20.66
C GLU A 151 21.13 23.08 -20.52
N SER A 152 22.33 23.61 -20.28
CA SER A 152 22.58 25.06 -20.19
C SER A 152 22.19 25.81 -21.47
N LEU A 153 21.78 27.08 -21.35
CA LEU A 153 21.43 27.93 -22.50
C LEU A 153 22.63 28.25 -23.42
N THR A 154 23.86 28.20 -22.89
CA THR A 154 25.07 28.69 -23.55
C THR A 154 26.10 27.57 -23.69
N GLY A 155 26.98 27.67 -24.69
CA GLY A 155 28.01 26.67 -24.97
C GLY A 155 27.67 25.78 -26.17
N VAL A 156 28.67 25.07 -26.66
CA VAL A 156 28.54 24.14 -27.80
C VAL A 156 27.93 22.84 -27.28
N PRO A 157 26.81 22.36 -27.85
CA PRO A 157 26.12 21.16 -27.35
C PRO A 157 27.02 19.93 -27.28
N THR A 158 27.00 19.26 -26.15
CA THR A 158 27.66 17.99 -25.89
C THR A 158 26.63 16.86 -25.84
N THR A 159 27.06 15.63 -26.12
CA THR A 159 26.23 14.46 -25.89
C THR A 159 26.12 14.17 -24.40
N TRP A 160 24.90 14.18 -23.86
CA TRP A 160 24.65 13.88 -22.45
C TRP A 160 23.90 12.56 -22.31
N THR A 161 24.45 11.61 -21.56
CA THR A 161 23.65 10.52 -21.01
C THR A 161 22.90 11.03 -19.78
N VAL A 162 21.59 11.13 -19.94
CA VAL A 162 20.67 11.66 -18.94
C VAL A 162 20.41 10.61 -17.87
N LEU A 163 20.06 9.40 -18.29
CA LEU A 163 19.84 8.24 -17.42
C LEU A 163 20.36 7.00 -18.14
N SER A 164 21.12 6.15 -17.45
CA SER A 164 21.55 4.86 -17.97
C SER A 164 21.42 3.79 -16.91
N GLY A 165 20.97 2.61 -17.32
CA GLY A 165 20.92 1.42 -16.48
C GLY A 165 21.95 0.39 -16.89
N ARG A 166 22.66 -0.14 -15.89
CA ARG A 166 23.56 -1.29 -16.06
C ARG A 166 23.27 -2.40 -15.06
N SER A 167 23.44 -3.63 -15.52
CA SER A 167 23.65 -4.77 -14.63
C SER A 167 25.13 -4.85 -14.25
N ALA A 168 25.48 -5.82 -13.40
CA ALA A 168 26.89 -6.10 -13.08
C ALA A 168 27.74 -6.48 -14.30
N THR A 169 27.11 -6.93 -15.39
CA THR A 169 27.81 -7.54 -16.54
C THR A 169 27.47 -6.91 -17.89
N ALA A 170 26.44 -6.07 -17.98
CA ALA A 170 25.99 -5.52 -19.25
C ALA A 170 25.31 -4.14 -19.14
N PHE A 171 25.42 -3.37 -20.21
CA PHE A 171 24.58 -2.20 -20.45
C PHE A 171 23.16 -2.65 -20.82
N LEU A 172 22.16 -1.97 -20.25
CA LEU A 172 20.74 -2.25 -20.50
C LEU A 172 20.18 -1.28 -21.55
N CYS A 173 19.86 -0.05 -21.13
CA CYS A 173 19.36 1.04 -21.95
C CYS A 173 19.75 2.40 -21.35
N GLN A 174 19.68 3.45 -22.16
CA GLN A 174 19.89 4.83 -21.70
C GLN A 174 18.93 5.83 -22.36
N VAL A 175 18.60 6.90 -21.66
CA VAL A 175 18.12 8.14 -22.27
C VAL A 175 19.32 9.06 -22.41
N PHE A 176 19.53 9.58 -23.62
CA PHE A 176 20.63 10.50 -23.90
C PHE A 176 20.16 11.65 -24.78
N VAL A 177 20.91 12.75 -24.76
CA VAL A 177 20.72 13.92 -25.61
C VAL A 177 21.86 13.97 -26.60
N ALA A 178 21.54 13.98 -27.90
CA ALA A 178 22.50 14.17 -28.98
C ALA A 178 21.84 14.93 -30.14
N GLY A 179 22.62 15.79 -30.81
CA GLY A 179 22.10 16.57 -31.93
C GLY A 179 20.87 17.42 -31.60
N GLY A 180 20.74 17.88 -30.36
CA GLY A 180 19.60 18.68 -29.88
C GLY A 180 18.32 17.89 -29.60
N ASN A 181 18.39 16.57 -29.46
CA ASN A 181 17.23 15.74 -29.19
C ASN A 181 17.50 14.73 -28.08
N PHE A 182 16.51 14.48 -27.23
CA PHE A 182 16.42 13.26 -26.44
C PHE A 182 16.20 12.05 -27.34
N GLN A 183 16.91 10.96 -27.05
CA GLN A 183 16.86 9.68 -27.75
C GLN A 183 16.97 8.53 -26.75
N LEU A 184 16.33 7.40 -27.06
CA LEU A 184 16.52 6.14 -26.34
C LEU A 184 17.66 5.36 -26.98
N GLY A 185 18.75 5.17 -26.23
CA GLY A 185 19.90 4.38 -26.63
C GLY A 185 19.76 2.92 -26.20
N LEU A 186 19.88 2.03 -27.19
CA LEU A 186 19.96 0.58 -27.05
C LEU A 186 21.40 0.14 -27.34
N GLN A 187 21.70 -1.16 -27.20
CA GLN A 187 23.08 -1.66 -27.35
C GLN A 187 23.75 -1.34 -28.69
N SER A 188 22.99 -1.29 -29.78
CA SER A 188 23.51 -1.09 -31.14
C SER A 188 22.75 -0.05 -31.96
N SER A 189 21.80 0.67 -31.35
CA SER A 189 20.95 1.62 -32.04
C SER A 189 20.41 2.70 -31.10
N ALA A 190 19.89 3.78 -31.69
CA ALA A 190 19.08 4.77 -31.00
C ALA A 190 17.70 4.85 -31.65
N VAL A 191 16.67 5.02 -30.84
CA VAL A 191 15.28 5.14 -31.29
C VAL A 191 14.61 6.34 -30.63
N GLY A 192 13.63 6.91 -31.30
CA GLY A 192 12.94 8.10 -30.81
C GLY A 192 13.73 9.39 -31.01
N SER A 193 12.99 10.50 -31.07
CA SER A 193 13.57 11.83 -31.11
C SER A 193 12.56 12.82 -30.55
N ILE A 194 12.86 13.41 -29.40
CA ILE A 194 12.10 14.51 -28.81
C ILE A 194 13.06 15.69 -28.64
N PRO A 195 12.80 16.88 -29.22
CA PRO A 195 13.69 18.01 -29.10
C PRO A 195 13.92 18.42 -27.64
N ILE A 196 15.17 18.78 -27.31
CA ILE A 196 15.46 19.41 -26.02
C ILE A 196 15.20 20.92 -26.09
N VAL A 197 14.67 21.47 -25.01
CA VAL A 197 14.54 22.93 -24.82
C VAL A 197 15.65 23.39 -23.87
N ARG A 198 16.74 23.89 -24.45
CA ARG A 198 17.89 24.38 -23.67
C ARG A 198 17.46 25.45 -22.66
N GLY A 199 17.98 25.35 -21.44
CA GLY A 199 17.62 26.23 -20.34
C GLY A 199 16.30 25.95 -19.67
N GLN A 200 15.57 24.90 -20.06
CA GLN A 200 14.36 24.46 -19.37
C GLN A 200 14.60 23.08 -18.75
N TRP A 201 13.99 22.88 -17.57
CA TRP A 201 13.95 21.57 -16.94
C TRP A 201 12.94 20.68 -17.65
N GLN A 202 13.36 19.47 -17.99
CA GLN A 202 12.52 18.45 -18.61
C GLN A 202 12.66 17.15 -17.84
N ARG A 203 11.55 16.45 -17.64
CA ARG A 203 11.51 15.20 -16.88
C ARG A 203 11.80 14.03 -17.80
N ALA A 204 12.94 13.38 -17.59
CA ALA A 204 13.29 12.14 -18.27
C ALA A 204 12.86 10.93 -17.44
N GLN A 205 12.33 9.91 -18.12
CA GLN A 205 11.93 8.64 -17.53
C GLN A 205 12.49 7.49 -18.38
N LEU A 206 13.05 6.49 -17.71
CA LEU A 206 13.50 5.24 -18.29
C LEU A 206 12.97 4.08 -17.45
N ASP A 207 12.23 3.19 -18.09
CA ASP A 207 11.61 2.06 -17.43
C ASP A 207 12.20 0.75 -17.94
N PHE A 208 12.36 -0.21 -17.04
CA PHE A 208 12.86 -1.55 -17.31
C PHE A 208 11.80 -2.58 -16.94
N ASN A 209 11.50 -3.46 -17.89
CA ASN A 209 10.69 -4.64 -17.69
C ASN A 209 11.59 -5.87 -17.79
N PHE A 210 11.89 -6.49 -16.64
CA PHE A 210 12.78 -7.65 -16.56
C PHE A 210 12.11 -8.95 -17.02
N ALA A 211 10.78 -9.03 -17.02
CA ALA A 211 10.06 -10.18 -17.57
C ALA A 211 10.16 -10.22 -19.10
N THR A 212 9.85 -9.10 -19.75
CA THR A 212 9.87 -9.00 -21.22
C THR A 212 11.24 -8.64 -21.79
N LYS A 213 12.18 -8.23 -20.94
CA LYS A 213 13.53 -7.76 -21.30
C LYS A 213 13.48 -6.54 -22.22
N THR A 214 12.54 -5.65 -21.95
CA THR A 214 12.35 -4.42 -22.71
C THR A 214 12.50 -3.20 -21.84
N CYS A 215 13.02 -2.12 -22.41
CA CYS A 215 12.99 -0.81 -21.81
C CYS A 215 12.09 0.13 -22.63
N SER A 216 11.50 1.11 -21.96
CA SER A 216 10.77 2.22 -22.58
C SER A 216 11.18 3.54 -21.97
N ALA A 217 11.17 4.60 -22.77
CA ALA A 217 11.56 5.93 -22.33
C ALA A 217 10.47 6.96 -22.62
N PHE A 218 10.41 7.98 -21.76
CA PHE A 218 9.51 9.11 -21.89
C PHE A 218 10.21 10.41 -21.53
N VAL A 219 9.78 11.52 -22.13
CA VAL A 219 10.21 12.88 -21.80
C VAL A 219 8.97 13.74 -21.61
N ASP A 220 8.83 14.36 -20.44
CA ASP A 220 7.65 15.15 -20.05
C ASP A 220 6.32 14.37 -20.26
N GLY A 221 6.36 13.04 -20.06
CA GLY A 221 5.25 12.12 -20.27
C GLY A 221 5.03 11.66 -21.72
N ALA A 222 5.68 12.29 -22.70
CA ALA A 222 5.61 11.86 -24.10
C ALA A 222 6.49 10.62 -24.35
N PHE A 223 5.95 9.62 -25.06
CA PHE A 223 6.67 8.39 -25.37
C PHE A 223 7.83 8.68 -26.34
N LEU A 224 9.04 8.38 -25.90
CA LEU A 224 10.26 8.53 -26.70
C LEU A 224 10.50 7.29 -27.55
N GLY A 225 10.36 6.11 -26.97
CA GLY A 225 10.57 4.84 -27.68
C GLY A 225 10.68 3.64 -26.74
N SER A 226 10.83 2.46 -27.32
CA SER A 226 11.07 1.20 -26.60
C SER A 226 12.01 0.28 -27.36
N GLY A 227 12.71 -0.59 -26.66
CA GLY A 227 13.58 -1.61 -27.25
C GLY A 227 13.91 -2.73 -26.28
N SER A 228 14.58 -3.78 -26.78
CA SER A 228 15.04 -4.89 -25.94
C SER A 228 16.43 -4.65 -25.37
N PHE A 229 16.71 -5.27 -24.23
CA PHE A 229 18.03 -5.32 -23.60
C PHE A 229 18.48 -6.77 -23.37
N PRO A 230 19.78 -7.03 -23.10
CA PRO A 230 20.32 -8.38 -22.94
C PRO A 230 19.66 -9.20 -21.84
N ASN A 231 19.84 -10.51 -21.89
CA ASN A 231 19.33 -11.41 -20.86
C ASN A 231 20.10 -11.25 -19.54
N VAL A 232 19.64 -10.32 -18.71
CA VAL A 232 20.13 -10.09 -17.35
C VAL A 232 18.99 -10.27 -16.37
N ALA A 233 19.30 -10.76 -15.17
CA ALA A 233 18.33 -10.82 -14.10
C ALA A 233 18.19 -9.45 -13.41
N ASP A 234 19.26 -8.69 -13.21
CA ASP A 234 19.26 -7.66 -12.16
C ASP A 234 19.68 -6.27 -12.66
N PHE A 235 19.20 -5.23 -11.97
CA PHE A 235 19.71 -3.86 -12.07
C PHE A 235 20.77 -3.65 -10.99
N ALA A 236 21.95 -3.18 -11.34
CA ALA A 236 23.06 -3.02 -10.39
C ALA A 236 23.47 -1.56 -10.19
N ARG A 237 23.29 -0.71 -11.21
CA ARG A 237 23.86 0.63 -11.20
C ARG A 237 23.08 1.62 -12.06
N LEU A 238 22.86 2.80 -11.49
CA LEU A 238 22.46 4.01 -12.21
C LEU A 238 23.70 4.76 -12.68
N GLU A 239 23.70 5.21 -13.93
CA GLU A 239 24.76 6.05 -14.51
C GLU A 239 24.18 7.33 -15.13
N VAL A 240 24.86 8.45 -14.89
CA VAL A 240 24.60 9.77 -15.49
C VAL A 240 25.92 10.41 -15.94
N GLY A 241 25.93 11.25 -16.99
CA GLY A 241 27.14 11.93 -17.47
C GLY A 241 27.37 11.84 -18.99
N ILE A 242 28.59 12.10 -19.49
CA ILE A 242 28.86 12.23 -20.94
C ILE A 242 29.43 10.94 -21.54
N ASN A 243 28.98 10.61 -22.76
CA ASN A 243 29.75 9.73 -23.65
C ASN A 243 30.11 10.44 -24.98
N SER A 244 31.43 10.63 -25.16
CA SER A 244 32.19 10.69 -26.42
C SER A 244 32.04 11.83 -27.45
N SER A 245 31.64 13.06 -27.10
CA SER A 245 31.73 14.20 -28.05
C SER A 245 32.28 15.50 -27.44
N PRO A 246 33.04 16.32 -28.20
CA PRO A 246 33.59 17.58 -27.70
C PRO A 246 32.52 18.68 -27.70
N GLY A 247 32.25 19.24 -26.53
CA GLY A 247 31.42 20.44 -26.36
C GLY A 247 31.73 21.18 -25.05
N THR A 248 31.01 22.27 -24.80
CA THR A 248 31.32 23.22 -23.71
C THR A 248 30.10 23.68 -22.91
N ASP A 249 28.90 23.24 -23.29
CA ASP A 249 27.68 23.40 -22.51
C ASP A 249 27.75 22.64 -21.19
N ARG A 250 26.94 23.03 -20.20
CA ARG A 250 26.80 22.30 -18.94
C ARG A 250 25.45 21.60 -18.91
N ALA A 251 25.34 20.56 -18.09
CA ALA A 251 24.06 19.93 -17.81
C ALA A 251 23.84 19.76 -16.30
N PHE A 252 22.57 19.71 -15.93
CA PHE A 252 22.09 19.70 -14.56
C PHE A 252 21.10 18.55 -14.35
N TRP A 253 21.17 17.92 -13.18
CA TRP A 253 20.29 16.84 -12.73
C TRP A 253 19.71 17.18 -11.36
N ASP A 254 18.45 16.81 -11.19
CA ASP A 254 17.76 16.90 -9.92
C ASP A 254 16.66 15.83 -9.81
N ASP A 255 16.14 15.62 -8.60
CA ASP A 255 15.09 14.65 -8.26
C ASP A 255 15.27 13.28 -8.95
N ILE A 256 16.46 12.72 -8.85
CA ILE A 256 16.74 11.37 -9.33
C ILE A 256 15.97 10.40 -8.42
N ALA A 257 15.17 9.51 -9.01
CA ALA A 257 14.46 8.47 -8.29
C ALA A 257 14.54 7.14 -9.03
N ILE A 258 14.71 6.05 -8.28
CA ILE A 258 14.63 4.67 -8.74
C ILE A 258 13.56 3.97 -7.90
N GLU A 259 12.56 3.43 -8.58
CA GLU A 259 11.39 2.83 -7.96
C GLU A 259 11.14 1.45 -8.54
N ALA A 260 10.99 0.43 -7.68
CA ALA A 260 10.38 -0.82 -8.08
C ALA A 260 8.87 -0.70 -7.92
N THR A 261 8.13 -0.87 -9.01
CA THR A 261 6.67 -0.76 -8.99
C THR A 261 6.06 -2.07 -8.46
N PRO A 262 4.85 -2.02 -7.87
CA PRO A 262 4.13 -3.24 -7.49
C PRO A 262 3.59 -4.01 -8.70
N PHE A 263 3.71 -3.46 -9.91
CA PHE A 263 3.18 -4.06 -11.12
C PHE A 263 4.15 -5.08 -11.73
N VAL A 264 3.56 -6.18 -12.18
CA VAL A 264 4.21 -7.36 -12.71
C VAL A 264 3.67 -7.60 -14.12
N ASP A 265 4.48 -7.36 -15.15
CA ASP A 265 4.09 -7.71 -16.52
C ASP A 265 4.26 -9.22 -16.74
N ASN A 266 3.16 -9.90 -17.08
CA ASN A 266 3.16 -11.34 -17.25
C ASN A 266 3.63 -11.78 -18.65
N GLY A 267 3.91 -10.83 -19.56
CA GLY A 267 4.40 -11.10 -20.92
C GLY A 267 3.35 -11.66 -21.89
N ASP A 268 2.11 -11.87 -21.42
CA ASP A 268 0.94 -12.31 -22.20
C ASP A 268 -0.03 -11.13 -22.49
N GLY A 269 0.43 -9.90 -22.24
CA GLY A 269 -0.37 -8.69 -22.33
C GLY A 269 -1.26 -8.45 -21.11
N THR A 270 -1.02 -9.13 -19.99
CA THR A 270 -1.65 -8.83 -18.70
C THR A 270 -0.62 -8.31 -17.69
N VAL A 271 -1.09 -7.53 -16.73
CA VAL A 271 -0.27 -6.99 -15.65
C VAL A 271 -0.87 -7.35 -14.31
N THR A 272 -0.11 -8.04 -13.47
CA THR A 272 -0.48 -8.33 -12.08
C THR A 272 -0.07 -7.16 -11.19
N ASP A 273 -0.99 -6.63 -10.41
CA ASP A 273 -0.68 -5.74 -9.31
C ASP A 273 -0.44 -6.58 -8.05
N ALA A 274 0.83 -6.74 -7.67
CA ALA A 274 1.24 -7.56 -6.53
C ALA A 274 0.74 -7.02 -5.18
N SER A 275 0.30 -5.76 -5.13
CA SER A 275 -0.21 -5.14 -3.91
C SER A 275 -1.68 -5.44 -3.63
N THR A 276 -2.48 -5.59 -4.70
CA THR A 276 -3.91 -5.87 -4.62
C THR A 276 -4.22 -7.33 -4.95
N GLY A 277 -3.29 -8.05 -5.57
CA GLY A 277 -3.53 -9.37 -6.15
C GLY A 277 -4.40 -9.33 -7.41
N LEU A 278 -4.72 -8.13 -7.91
CA LEU A 278 -5.50 -7.95 -9.14
C LEU A 278 -4.64 -8.19 -10.36
N MET A 279 -5.22 -8.75 -11.41
CA MET A 279 -4.60 -8.83 -12.72
C MET A 279 -5.42 -8.02 -13.72
N TRP A 280 -4.72 -7.19 -14.48
CA TRP A 280 -5.29 -6.20 -15.37
C TRP A 280 -4.97 -6.54 -16.82
N ASP A 281 -5.90 -6.23 -17.71
CA ASP A 281 -5.56 -6.12 -19.13
C ASP A 281 -4.58 -4.95 -19.28
N GLN A 282 -3.40 -5.19 -19.88
CA GLN A 282 -2.35 -4.18 -20.00
C GLN A 282 -2.78 -3.01 -20.89
N CYS A 283 -3.63 -3.26 -21.88
CA CYS A 283 -4.16 -2.25 -22.78
C CYS A 283 -5.63 -1.98 -22.49
N ALA A 284 -6.05 -0.72 -22.65
CA ALA A 284 -7.47 -0.41 -22.71
C ALA A 284 -8.10 -1.08 -23.95
N ARG A 285 -9.37 -1.47 -23.85
CA ARG A 285 -10.09 -2.15 -24.93
C ARG A 285 -10.00 -1.37 -26.25
N GLY A 286 -9.73 -2.08 -27.34
CA GLY A 286 -9.47 -1.51 -28.67
C GLY A 286 -7.98 -1.25 -28.98
N ARG A 287 -7.11 -1.28 -27.96
CA ARG A 287 -5.64 -1.20 -28.13
C ARG A 287 -4.97 -2.57 -27.93
N SER A 288 -3.83 -2.77 -28.59
CA SER A 288 -3.02 -3.99 -28.48
C SER A 288 -1.55 -3.73 -28.85
N GLY A 289 -0.73 -4.79 -28.85
CA GLY A 289 0.69 -4.73 -29.20
C GLY A 289 1.57 -4.17 -28.07
N VAL A 290 2.89 -4.18 -28.32
CA VAL A 290 3.87 -3.61 -27.40
C VAL A 290 3.56 -2.14 -27.17
N GLY A 291 3.52 -1.72 -25.90
CA GLY A 291 3.21 -0.34 -25.53
C GLY A 291 1.77 0.07 -25.84
N CYS A 292 0.84 -0.85 -26.12
CA CYS A 292 -0.56 -0.53 -26.44
C CYS A 292 -0.71 0.49 -27.60
N ALA A 293 0.22 0.44 -28.55
CA ALA A 293 0.33 1.39 -29.66
C ALA A 293 -0.49 1.00 -30.91
N THR A 294 -0.96 -0.24 -31.00
CA THR A 294 -1.76 -0.73 -32.13
C THR A 294 -3.25 -0.53 -31.85
N GLY A 295 -3.98 0.02 -32.82
CA GLY A 295 -5.41 0.27 -32.70
C GLY A 295 -5.76 1.55 -31.93
N ALA A 296 -7.06 1.76 -31.70
CA ALA A 296 -7.59 2.90 -30.98
C ALA A 296 -8.45 2.41 -29.81
N ALA A 297 -8.40 3.12 -28.68
CA ALA A 297 -9.24 2.76 -27.55
C ALA A 297 -10.72 2.95 -27.92
N THR A 298 -11.56 1.96 -27.57
CA THR A 298 -12.98 1.94 -27.93
C THR A 298 -13.81 2.56 -26.81
N LEU A 299 -14.80 3.38 -27.19
CA LEU A 299 -15.77 3.97 -26.28
C LEU A 299 -16.99 3.05 -26.15
N TYR A 300 -17.43 2.83 -24.91
CA TYR A 300 -18.59 2.00 -24.59
C TYR A 300 -19.57 2.79 -23.73
N PRO A 301 -20.87 2.84 -24.09
CA PRO A 301 -21.91 3.11 -23.11
C PRO A 301 -21.81 2.11 -21.95
N TRP A 302 -22.22 2.52 -20.75
CA TRP A 302 -21.92 1.78 -19.52
C TRP A 302 -22.46 0.34 -19.56
N ALA A 303 -23.67 0.12 -20.10
CA ALA A 303 -24.23 -1.23 -20.27
C ALA A 303 -23.40 -2.08 -21.25
N ASN A 304 -22.91 -1.48 -22.33
CA ASN A 304 -22.07 -2.15 -23.32
C ASN A 304 -20.69 -2.49 -22.76
N ALA A 305 -20.18 -1.73 -21.79
CA ALA A 305 -18.93 -2.05 -21.09
C ALA A 305 -19.03 -3.37 -20.31
N PHE A 306 -20.17 -3.63 -19.64
CA PHE A 306 -20.41 -4.93 -19.01
C PHE A 306 -20.57 -6.05 -20.02
N ALA A 307 -21.29 -5.81 -21.12
CA ALA A 307 -21.44 -6.78 -22.18
C ALA A 307 -20.09 -7.17 -22.79
N GLU A 308 -19.23 -6.19 -23.08
CA GLU A 308 -17.86 -6.41 -23.57
C GLU A 308 -17.05 -7.27 -22.59
N ALA A 309 -17.04 -6.93 -21.30
CA ALA A 309 -16.35 -7.72 -20.28
C ALA A 309 -16.85 -9.18 -20.24
N GLY A 310 -18.17 -9.37 -20.30
CA GLY A 310 -18.80 -10.70 -20.38
C GLY A 310 -18.41 -11.48 -21.64
N THR A 311 -18.35 -10.82 -22.79
CA THR A 311 -17.89 -11.42 -24.05
C THR A 311 -16.44 -11.88 -23.96
N GLN A 312 -15.54 -11.07 -23.38
CA GLN A 312 -14.14 -11.46 -23.22
C GLN A 312 -13.96 -12.66 -22.30
N SER A 313 -14.74 -12.72 -21.21
CA SER A 313 -14.80 -13.87 -20.32
C SER A 313 -15.29 -15.13 -21.03
N ALA A 314 -16.38 -15.03 -21.79
CA ALA A 314 -16.91 -16.17 -22.54
C ALA A 314 -15.93 -16.70 -23.60
N ASN A 315 -15.13 -15.80 -24.19
CA ASN A 315 -14.15 -16.13 -25.22
C ASN A 315 -12.79 -16.58 -24.69
N ASN A 316 -12.64 -16.75 -23.36
CA ASN A 316 -11.38 -17.09 -22.72
C ASN A 316 -10.22 -16.15 -23.13
N TYR A 317 -10.52 -14.84 -23.18
CA TYR A 317 -9.59 -13.82 -23.64
C TYR A 317 -8.26 -13.87 -22.86
N LYS A 318 -7.13 -13.91 -23.58
CA LYS A 318 -5.78 -14.09 -23.01
C LYS A 318 -5.64 -15.32 -22.09
N GLY A 319 -6.44 -16.35 -22.32
CA GLY A 319 -6.43 -17.60 -21.56
C GLY A 319 -7.25 -17.56 -20.27
N TYR A 320 -8.05 -16.50 -20.04
CA TYR A 320 -8.84 -16.34 -18.83
C TYR A 320 -10.32 -16.09 -19.10
N SER A 321 -11.19 -16.66 -18.26
CA SER A 321 -12.64 -16.65 -18.41
C SER A 321 -13.40 -15.85 -17.34
N ASP A 322 -12.68 -15.08 -16.52
CA ASP A 322 -13.18 -14.35 -15.35
C ASP A 322 -12.94 -12.83 -15.42
N TRP A 323 -12.80 -12.28 -16.64
CA TRP A 323 -12.71 -10.84 -16.87
C TRP A 323 -13.99 -10.11 -16.46
N ARG A 324 -13.81 -8.94 -15.85
CA ARG A 324 -14.89 -8.04 -15.43
C ARG A 324 -14.49 -6.59 -15.56
N LEU A 325 -15.48 -5.72 -15.46
CA LEU A 325 -15.27 -4.29 -15.28
C LEU A 325 -14.78 -4.05 -13.82
N PRO A 326 -13.74 -3.21 -13.63
CA PRO A 326 -13.23 -2.89 -12.29
C PRO A 326 -14.19 -1.98 -11.54
N SER A 327 -14.21 -2.07 -10.21
CA SER A 327 -14.85 -1.06 -9.36
C SER A 327 -14.10 0.27 -9.41
N ALA A 328 -14.75 1.36 -9.00
CA ALA A 328 -14.10 2.68 -8.95
C ALA A 328 -12.87 2.65 -8.03
N VAL A 329 -12.96 1.93 -6.92
CA VAL A 329 -11.87 1.77 -5.95
C VAL A 329 -10.71 0.96 -6.55
N GLU A 330 -11.00 -0.09 -7.31
CA GLU A 330 -9.97 -0.86 -8.03
C GLU A 330 -9.25 0.00 -9.07
N LEU A 331 -9.96 0.80 -9.86
CA LEU A 331 -9.31 1.72 -10.81
C LEU A 331 -8.45 2.76 -10.10
N GLN A 332 -8.87 3.24 -8.93
CA GLN A 332 -8.11 4.19 -8.14
C GLN A 332 -6.79 3.59 -7.60
N THR A 333 -6.64 2.26 -7.52
CA THR A 333 -5.34 1.67 -7.15
C THR A 333 -4.28 1.81 -8.23
N LEU A 334 -4.69 2.04 -9.48
CA LEU A 334 -3.78 2.31 -10.58
C LEU A 334 -3.29 3.76 -10.60
N VAL A 335 -3.90 4.65 -9.80
CA VAL A 335 -3.57 6.07 -9.81
C VAL A 335 -2.19 6.30 -9.20
N LYS A 336 -1.30 6.90 -10.00
CA LYS A 336 0.02 7.38 -9.57
C LYS A 336 0.04 8.90 -9.60
N LEU A 337 0.04 9.53 -8.43
CA LEU A 337 0.11 10.98 -8.29
C LEU A 337 1.47 11.50 -8.81
N GLY A 338 1.46 12.65 -9.46
CA GLY A 338 2.67 13.27 -10.05
C GLY A 338 3.12 12.68 -11.40
N ALA A 339 2.40 11.70 -11.94
CA ALA A 339 2.56 11.22 -13.31
C ALA A 339 1.54 11.90 -14.26
N SER A 340 1.87 11.99 -15.54
CA SER A 340 0.95 12.48 -16.59
C SER A 340 0.99 11.52 -17.79
N PRO A 341 -0.05 10.69 -18.04
CA PRO A 341 -1.25 10.49 -17.21
C PRO A 341 -0.94 9.96 -15.80
N THR A 342 -1.86 10.13 -14.85
CA THR A 342 -1.71 9.76 -13.42
C THR A 342 -1.77 8.25 -13.20
N VAL A 343 -0.96 7.48 -13.92
CA VAL A 343 -0.86 6.03 -13.87
C VAL A 343 0.59 5.63 -14.09
N ASP A 344 0.94 4.42 -13.71
CA ASP A 344 2.18 3.82 -14.15
C ASP A 344 2.16 3.55 -15.67
N ALA A 345 2.69 4.50 -16.47
CA ALA A 345 2.68 4.41 -17.93
C ALA A 345 3.54 3.28 -18.52
N THR A 346 4.39 2.65 -17.70
CA THR A 346 5.13 1.44 -18.08
C THR A 346 4.23 0.22 -17.98
N ALA A 347 3.55 0.08 -16.85
CA ALA A 347 2.61 -1.01 -16.61
C ALA A 347 1.37 -0.87 -17.51
N PHE A 348 0.91 0.37 -17.74
CA PHE A 348 -0.31 0.67 -18.47
C PHE A 348 -0.08 1.73 -19.55
N PRO A 349 0.67 1.39 -20.62
CA PRO A 349 0.99 2.33 -21.69
C PRO A 349 -0.26 2.83 -22.42
N ASN A 350 -0.20 4.06 -22.94
CA ASN A 350 -1.28 4.68 -23.71
C ASN A 350 -2.67 4.61 -23.03
N THR A 351 -2.68 4.74 -21.69
CA THR A 351 -3.92 4.77 -20.91
C THR A 351 -4.79 5.97 -21.31
N PRO A 352 -6.06 5.75 -21.68
CA PRO A 352 -7.00 6.83 -21.95
C PRO A 352 -7.32 7.66 -20.71
N ALA A 353 -7.74 8.90 -20.91
CA ALA A 353 -8.02 9.86 -19.84
C ALA A 353 -9.14 9.42 -18.88
N PHE A 354 -10.13 8.64 -19.32
CA PHE A 354 -11.33 8.31 -18.54
C PHE A 354 -11.67 6.83 -18.69
N LEU A 355 -11.66 6.08 -17.59
CA LEU A 355 -12.02 4.66 -17.58
C LEU A 355 -13.29 4.42 -16.79
N TRP A 356 -14.27 3.77 -17.42
CA TRP A 356 -15.50 3.33 -16.77
C TRP A 356 -15.18 2.37 -15.62
N SER A 357 -15.87 2.56 -14.50
CA SER A 357 -15.96 1.55 -13.45
C SER A 357 -17.30 0.81 -13.52
N GLY A 358 -17.36 -0.39 -12.94
CA GLY A 358 -18.60 -1.13 -12.69
C GLY A 358 -19.36 -0.70 -11.44
N SER A 359 -18.91 0.34 -10.74
CA SER A 359 -19.56 0.83 -9.52
C SER A 359 -20.81 1.66 -9.87
N SER A 360 -21.93 1.32 -9.22
CA SER A 360 -23.18 2.08 -9.30
C SER A 360 -23.19 3.27 -8.32
N ILE A 361 -24.08 4.23 -8.57
CA ILE A 361 -24.37 5.35 -7.66
C ILE A 361 -25.61 5.01 -6.83
N ALA A 362 -25.55 5.31 -5.53
CA ALA A 362 -26.72 5.21 -4.66
C ALA A 362 -27.78 6.24 -5.08
N GLY A 363 -28.98 5.76 -5.45
CA GLY A 363 -30.14 6.60 -5.78
C GLY A 363 -30.21 7.13 -7.22
N GLY A 364 -29.16 6.97 -8.04
CA GLY A 364 -29.11 7.44 -9.44
C GLY A 364 -29.18 6.30 -10.44
N ALA A 365 -30.28 6.17 -11.17
CA ALA A 365 -30.42 5.15 -12.23
C ALA A 365 -29.73 5.54 -13.55
N THR A 366 -29.38 6.82 -13.73
CA THR A 366 -28.86 7.39 -14.98
C THR A 366 -27.34 7.45 -15.06
N ASP A 367 -26.66 7.48 -13.92
CA ASP A 367 -25.24 7.81 -13.84
C ASP A 367 -24.43 6.61 -13.31
N ALA A 368 -23.14 6.60 -13.63
CA ALA A 368 -22.18 5.63 -13.12
C ALA A 368 -20.82 6.27 -12.83
N TRP A 369 -20.02 5.61 -12.00
CA TRP A 369 -18.69 6.08 -11.65
C TRP A 369 -17.66 5.77 -12.74
N TYR A 370 -16.75 6.70 -12.99
CA TYR A 370 -15.53 6.51 -13.78
C TYR A 370 -14.34 7.12 -13.04
N VAL A 371 -13.12 6.74 -13.41
CA VAL A 371 -11.89 7.34 -12.87
C VAL A 371 -11.20 8.13 -13.98
N SER A 372 -10.83 9.37 -13.69
CA SER A 372 -9.98 10.17 -14.56
C SER A 372 -8.51 9.92 -14.26
N PHE A 373 -7.75 9.59 -15.29
CA PHE A 373 -6.29 9.48 -15.26
C PHE A 373 -5.59 10.77 -15.69
N ASN A 374 -6.33 11.88 -15.84
CA ASN A 374 -5.74 13.21 -15.94
C ASN A 374 -5.36 13.77 -14.56
N ASP A 375 -6.17 13.47 -13.55
CA ASP A 375 -6.03 14.01 -12.19
C ASP A 375 -6.11 12.94 -11.08
N GLY A 376 -6.39 11.68 -11.43
CA GLY A 376 -6.49 10.57 -10.50
C GLY A 376 -7.81 10.48 -9.72
N THR A 377 -8.81 11.29 -10.07
CA THR A 377 -10.05 11.43 -9.28
C THR A 377 -11.19 10.60 -9.86
N ALA A 378 -12.07 10.08 -8.97
CA ALA A 378 -13.30 9.40 -9.37
C ALA A 378 -14.44 10.42 -9.54
N TYR A 379 -15.13 10.33 -10.68
CA TYR A 379 -16.23 11.20 -11.07
C TYR A 379 -17.43 10.37 -11.54
N VAL A 380 -18.53 11.04 -11.85
CA VAL A 380 -19.76 10.42 -12.34
C VAL A 380 -20.05 10.92 -13.75
N ASN A 381 -20.57 10.06 -14.62
CA ASN A 381 -21.07 10.45 -15.94
C ASN A 381 -22.34 9.68 -16.30
N PHE A 382 -23.07 10.16 -17.31
CA PHE A 382 -24.28 9.51 -17.83
C PHE A 382 -23.94 8.14 -18.43
N ARG A 383 -24.74 7.12 -18.11
CA ARG A 383 -24.55 5.73 -18.60
C ARG A 383 -24.67 5.60 -20.11
N THR A 384 -25.33 6.56 -20.76
CA THR A 384 -25.48 6.62 -22.22
C THR A 384 -24.21 7.10 -22.92
N ASP A 385 -23.33 7.80 -22.20
CA ASP A 385 -22.09 8.32 -22.77
C ASP A 385 -21.07 7.20 -22.93
N GLY A 386 -20.30 7.28 -24.02
CA GLY A 386 -19.18 6.39 -24.24
C GLY A 386 -17.97 6.80 -23.41
N LEU A 387 -17.44 5.92 -22.56
CA LEU A 387 -16.09 6.05 -21.98
C LEU A 387 -15.29 4.76 -22.23
N TYR A 388 -13.98 4.81 -21.98
CA TYR A 388 -13.07 3.71 -22.25
C TYR A 388 -13.15 2.62 -21.16
N VAL A 389 -12.69 1.42 -21.50
CA VAL A 389 -12.75 0.25 -20.62
C VAL A 389 -11.36 -0.37 -20.49
N ARG A 390 -11.00 -0.78 -19.27
CA ARG A 390 -9.88 -1.66 -18.95
C ARG A 390 -10.43 -2.81 -18.12
N LEU A 391 -10.11 -4.04 -18.49
CA LEU A 391 -10.62 -5.21 -17.79
C LEU A 391 -9.71 -5.56 -16.63
N VAL A 392 -10.33 -6.09 -15.58
CA VAL A 392 -9.64 -6.67 -14.41
C VAL A 392 -10.17 -8.07 -14.18
N ARG A 393 -9.31 -8.93 -13.64
CA ARG A 393 -9.61 -10.30 -13.21
C ARG A 393 -8.72 -10.64 -12.04
N ALA A 394 -9.02 -11.76 -11.35
CA ALA A 394 -8.28 -12.24 -10.17
C ALA A 394 -8.13 -11.17 -9.07
N GLY A 395 -8.05 -11.61 -7.80
CA GLY A 395 -8.13 -10.67 -6.68
C GLY A 395 -9.47 -9.93 -6.63
N GLN A 396 -9.91 -9.60 -5.44
CA GLN A 396 -10.81 -8.47 -5.27
C GLN A 396 -10.01 -7.46 -4.49
N TYR A 397 -10.09 -6.18 -4.86
CA TYR A 397 -9.59 -5.14 -3.99
C TYR A 397 -10.20 -5.38 -2.59
N PHE A 398 -9.31 -5.46 -1.59
CA PHE A 398 -9.57 -5.94 -0.24
C PHE A 398 -10.72 -5.25 0.51
N GLY A 399 -11.33 -4.20 -0.08
CA GLY A 399 -12.54 -3.56 0.44
C GLY A 399 -13.83 -4.36 0.31
N SER A 400 -13.97 -5.29 -0.66
CA SER A 400 -15.23 -6.02 -0.89
C SER A 400 -15.23 -7.50 -0.55
N PHE A 401 -14.11 -8.06 -0.05
CA PHE A 401 -13.98 -9.45 0.39
C PHE A 401 -13.28 -9.55 1.76
N ALA A 402 -13.64 -8.65 2.67
CA ALA A 402 -13.16 -8.71 4.05
C ALA A 402 -14.18 -9.48 4.91
N LEU A 403 -13.73 -10.56 5.53
CA LEU A 403 -14.48 -11.17 6.63
C LEU A 403 -14.50 -10.19 7.80
N VAL A 404 -15.70 -9.88 8.28
CA VAL A 404 -15.86 -9.06 9.49
C VAL A 404 -16.19 -10.00 10.65
N PRO A 405 -15.23 -10.32 11.53
CA PRO A 405 -15.51 -11.12 12.72
C PRO A 405 -16.24 -10.27 13.76
N GLY A 406 -17.26 -10.84 14.40
CA GLY A 406 -17.93 -10.24 15.56
C GLY A 406 -17.20 -10.51 16.89
N GLY A 407 -15.92 -10.87 16.84
CA GLY A 407 -15.17 -11.40 17.98
C GLY A 407 -15.49 -12.87 18.27
N VAL A 408 -14.78 -13.47 19.23
CA VAL A 408 -15.09 -14.81 19.75
C VAL A 408 -16.05 -14.66 20.92
N SER A 409 -17.16 -15.39 20.93
CA SER A 409 -18.20 -15.32 21.95
C SER A 409 -18.65 -16.72 22.40
N GLY A 410 -19.58 -16.79 23.35
CA GLY A 410 -20.12 -18.08 23.83
C GLY A 410 -19.04 -19.02 24.38
N ILE A 411 -17.97 -18.46 24.96
CA ILE A 411 -16.81 -19.23 25.40
C ILE A 411 -17.18 -20.04 26.64
N THR A 412 -16.89 -21.34 26.58
CA THR A 412 -17.07 -22.30 27.66
C THR A 412 -15.74 -22.96 28.02
N LYS A 413 -15.77 -24.02 28.83
CA LYS A 413 -14.59 -24.81 29.18
C LYS A 413 -13.97 -25.54 27.98
N THR A 414 -14.75 -25.86 26.95
CA THR A 414 -14.30 -26.72 25.83
C THR A 414 -14.81 -26.30 24.44
N ALA A 415 -15.55 -25.19 24.37
CA ALA A 415 -16.16 -24.70 23.14
C ALA A 415 -16.21 -23.17 23.10
N ALA A 416 -16.33 -22.62 21.91
CA ALA A 416 -16.54 -21.20 21.65
C ALA A 416 -17.31 -21.02 20.36
N VAL A 417 -17.65 -19.77 20.04
CA VAL A 417 -18.41 -19.42 18.85
C VAL A 417 -17.74 -18.24 18.14
N LEU A 418 -17.61 -18.33 16.82
CA LEU A 418 -17.10 -17.26 15.98
C LEU A 418 -18.20 -16.76 15.02
N PRO A 419 -18.89 -15.65 15.34
CA PRO A 419 -19.68 -14.90 14.37
C PRO A 419 -18.76 -14.25 13.32
N ALA A 420 -19.07 -14.44 12.04
CA ALA A 420 -18.43 -13.71 10.96
C ALA A 420 -19.41 -13.45 9.81
N THR A 421 -19.21 -12.33 9.14
CA THR A 421 -19.98 -11.94 7.95
C THR A 421 -19.04 -11.84 6.76
N SER A 422 -19.49 -12.27 5.59
CA SER A 422 -18.77 -12.07 4.33
C SER A 422 -19.64 -11.26 3.38
N PRO A 423 -19.12 -10.19 2.74
CA PRO A 423 -19.87 -9.39 1.76
C PRO A 423 -20.26 -10.17 0.49
N VAL A 424 -19.63 -11.33 0.23
CA VAL A 424 -19.96 -12.23 -0.89
C VAL A 424 -20.15 -13.67 -0.41
N GLY A 425 -20.73 -14.53 -1.25
CA GLY A 425 -20.83 -15.96 -0.98
C GLY A 425 -19.44 -16.61 -0.98
N ALA A 426 -19.08 -17.29 0.10
CA ALA A 426 -17.74 -17.84 0.31
C ALA A 426 -17.76 -19.09 1.18
N THR A 427 -16.60 -19.71 1.38
CA THR A 427 -16.34 -20.69 2.43
C THR A 427 -15.38 -20.08 3.44
N GLY A 428 -15.86 -19.82 4.66
CA GLY A 428 -14.99 -19.42 5.76
C GLY A 428 -14.26 -20.63 6.32
N ARG A 429 -12.96 -20.49 6.57
CA ARG A 429 -12.06 -21.50 7.15
C ARG A 429 -11.31 -20.87 8.31
N TRP A 430 -11.33 -21.51 9.47
CA TRP A 430 -10.68 -21.01 10.68
C TRP A 430 -9.72 -22.04 11.25
N MET A 431 -8.72 -21.54 11.97
CA MET A 431 -7.70 -22.31 12.65
C MET A 431 -7.39 -21.65 14.00
N ILE A 432 -7.26 -22.47 15.03
CA ILE A 432 -6.94 -22.08 16.40
C ILE A 432 -5.63 -22.75 16.78
N VAL A 433 -4.73 -21.94 17.31
CA VAL A 433 -3.42 -22.37 17.83
C VAL A 433 -3.32 -21.94 19.30
N PRO A 434 -2.55 -22.66 20.14
CA PRO A 434 -2.19 -22.17 21.46
C PRO A 434 -1.59 -20.77 21.37
N ARG A 435 -1.86 -19.92 22.36
CA ARG A 435 -1.27 -18.57 22.41
C ARG A 435 0.25 -18.64 22.33
N ASP A 436 0.83 -17.69 21.60
CA ASP A 436 2.26 -17.54 21.33
C ASP A 436 2.88 -18.63 20.43
N ALA A 437 2.07 -19.54 19.88
CA ALA A 437 2.53 -20.42 18.80
C ALA A 437 2.85 -19.61 17.53
N THR A 438 3.77 -20.12 16.70
CA THR A 438 4.10 -19.51 15.41
C THR A 438 2.83 -19.28 14.58
N PRO A 439 2.53 -18.06 14.10
CA PRO A 439 1.32 -17.78 13.36
C PRO A 439 1.18 -18.62 12.08
N PRO A 440 -0.02 -19.13 11.74
CA PRO A 440 -0.23 -19.88 10.52
C PRO A 440 -0.24 -18.97 9.29
N THR A 441 0.25 -19.49 8.17
CA THR A 441 0.03 -18.91 6.85
C THR A 441 -1.42 -19.13 6.38
N PRO A 442 -1.94 -18.31 5.43
CA PRO A 442 -3.26 -18.55 4.85
C PRO A 442 -3.44 -19.96 4.27
N ALA A 443 -2.41 -20.50 3.63
CA ALA A 443 -2.43 -21.86 3.07
C ALA A 443 -2.60 -22.93 4.16
N GLN A 444 -1.98 -22.74 5.32
CA GLN A 444 -2.14 -23.65 6.47
C GLN A 444 -3.54 -23.57 7.06
N VAL A 445 -4.11 -22.37 7.20
CA VAL A 445 -5.52 -22.22 7.63
C VAL A 445 -6.48 -22.88 6.66
N ILE A 446 -6.22 -22.78 5.35
CA ILE A 446 -7.03 -23.48 4.34
C ILE A 446 -6.91 -24.99 4.48
N ALA A 447 -5.68 -25.51 4.63
CA ALA A 447 -5.44 -26.94 4.75
C ALA A 447 -6.05 -27.53 6.03
N GLY A 448 -6.10 -26.74 7.11
CA GLY A 448 -6.70 -27.15 8.39
C GLY A 448 -5.90 -28.26 9.10
N VAL A 449 -4.60 -28.37 8.82
CA VAL A 449 -3.71 -29.40 9.36
C VAL A 449 -2.64 -28.79 10.28
N SER A 450 -2.20 -29.55 11.27
CA SER A 450 -1.10 -29.19 12.17
C SER A 450 0.21 -28.94 11.39
N TYR A 451 1.04 -28.02 11.88
CA TYR A 451 2.29 -27.61 11.22
C TYR A 451 3.36 -27.28 12.25
N GLY A 452 4.64 -27.52 11.93
CA GLY A 452 5.77 -27.11 12.78
C GLY A 452 5.71 -27.59 14.24
N GLY A 453 5.04 -28.72 14.51
CA GLY A 453 4.81 -29.22 15.88
C GLY A 453 3.63 -28.56 16.63
N VAL A 454 2.97 -27.57 16.02
CA VAL A 454 1.78 -26.90 16.57
C VAL A 454 0.55 -27.77 16.33
N THR A 455 -0.11 -28.17 17.42
CA THR A 455 -1.41 -28.85 17.35
C THR A 455 -2.51 -27.80 17.19
N VAL A 456 -3.40 -28.02 16.24
CA VAL A 456 -4.43 -27.05 15.85
C VAL A 456 -5.84 -27.60 16.04
N VAL A 457 -6.79 -26.69 16.26
CA VAL A 457 -8.22 -26.96 16.07
C VAL A 457 -8.69 -26.14 14.88
N ALA A 458 -9.30 -26.77 13.88
CA ALA A 458 -9.68 -26.09 12.65
C ALA A 458 -11.08 -26.51 12.19
N GLY A 459 -11.71 -25.66 11.39
CA GLY A 459 -13.03 -25.93 10.84
C GLY A 459 -13.35 -25.01 9.66
N ASN A 460 -14.48 -25.28 9.01
CA ASN A 460 -14.93 -24.48 7.87
C ASN A 460 -16.47 -24.46 7.78
N GLY A 461 -16.99 -23.58 6.93
CA GLY A 461 -18.40 -23.56 6.59
C GLY A 461 -18.75 -22.56 5.49
N ALA A 462 -19.78 -22.91 4.72
CA ALA A 462 -20.32 -22.03 3.70
C ALA A 462 -20.95 -20.77 4.31
N MET A 463 -20.74 -19.64 3.65
CA MET A 463 -21.22 -18.32 4.00
C MET A 463 -22.06 -17.77 2.84
N VAL A 464 -23.19 -17.15 3.19
CA VAL A 464 -24.02 -16.41 2.25
C VAL A 464 -23.64 -14.93 2.33
N ALA A 465 -23.60 -14.26 1.17
CA ALA A 465 -23.27 -12.84 1.08
C ALA A 465 -24.11 -12.00 2.06
N ASN A 466 -23.45 -11.11 2.78
CA ASN A 466 -24.01 -10.17 3.75
C ASN A 466 -24.88 -10.83 4.85
N THR A 467 -24.70 -12.12 5.10
CA THR A 467 -25.45 -12.87 6.12
C THR A 467 -24.49 -13.30 7.22
N LEU A 468 -24.88 -13.07 8.48
CA LEU A 468 -24.10 -13.50 9.63
C LEU A 468 -24.02 -15.04 9.66
N LYS A 469 -22.80 -15.56 9.62
CA LYS A 469 -22.50 -16.98 9.83
C LYS A 469 -21.89 -17.16 11.20
N THR A 470 -22.40 -18.15 11.93
CA THR A 470 -21.87 -18.54 13.23
C THR A 470 -21.11 -19.85 13.09
N PHE A 471 -19.80 -19.85 13.33
CA PHE A 471 -18.98 -21.06 13.36
C PHE A 471 -18.91 -21.61 14.78
N ALA A 472 -19.28 -22.89 14.95
CA ALA A 472 -19.13 -23.59 16.21
C ALA A 472 -17.69 -24.11 16.34
N ILE A 473 -17.06 -23.80 17.47
CA ILE A 473 -15.72 -24.27 17.83
C ILE A 473 -15.88 -25.25 18.99
N THR A 474 -15.33 -26.46 18.86
CA THR A 474 -15.39 -27.52 19.88
C THR A 474 -13.99 -28.09 20.11
N ALA A 475 -13.86 -29.01 21.07
CA ALA A 475 -12.61 -29.70 21.40
C ALA A 475 -11.45 -28.78 21.84
N LEU A 476 -11.80 -27.67 22.53
CA LEU A 476 -10.80 -26.81 23.17
C LEU A 476 -10.41 -27.38 24.55
N THR A 477 -9.18 -27.09 24.97
CA THR A 477 -8.67 -27.43 26.30
C THR A 477 -9.12 -26.37 27.30
N THR A 478 -9.58 -26.80 28.48
CA THR A 478 -10.04 -25.90 29.57
C THR A 478 -8.91 -25.04 30.12
N GLY A 479 -9.21 -23.78 30.47
CA GLY A 479 -8.25 -22.82 31.03
C GLY A 479 -7.06 -22.48 30.14
N THR A 480 -7.22 -22.60 28.82
CA THR A 480 -6.14 -22.43 27.85
C THR A 480 -6.36 -21.17 27.01
N ALA A 481 -5.29 -20.38 26.82
CA ALA A 481 -5.30 -19.21 25.95
C ALA A 481 -5.01 -19.61 24.50
N TYR A 482 -5.75 -19.01 23.57
CA TYR A 482 -5.73 -19.34 22.15
C TYR A 482 -5.66 -18.09 21.27
N ASP A 483 -5.06 -18.25 20.10
CA ASP A 483 -5.11 -17.29 19.01
C ASP A 483 -5.89 -17.92 17.84
N LEU A 484 -6.95 -17.25 17.38
CA LEU A 484 -7.78 -17.69 16.28
C LEU A 484 -7.46 -16.90 15.00
N TYR A 485 -7.36 -17.64 13.90
CA TYR A 485 -7.14 -17.13 12.56
C TYR A 485 -8.27 -17.58 11.63
N LEU A 486 -8.71 -16.72 10.73
CA LEU A 486 -9.81 -16.96 9.81
C LEU A 486 -9.46 -16.47 8.40
N VAL A 487 -9.84 -17.25 7.38
CA VAL A 487 -9.78 -16.88 5.97
C VAL A 487 -11.09 -17.25 5.27
N ALA A 488 -11.43 -16.57 4.19
CA ALA A 488 -12.50 -16.95 3.28
C ALA A 488 -11.92 -17.33 1.92
N THR A 489 -12.53 -18.33 1.29
CA THR A 489 -12.24 -18.76 -0.09
C THR A 489 -13.54 -18.85 -0.86
N ASP A 490 -13.61 -18.30 -2.08
CA ASP A 490 -14.73 -18.54 -2.99
C ASP A 490 -14.31 -19.47 -4.14
N SER A 491 -15.28 -19.91 -4.96
CA SER A 491 -15.02 -20.81 -6.10
C SER A 491 -14.28 -20.14 -7.27
N ARG A 492 -13.89 -18.87 -7.15
CA ARG A 492 -13.29 -18.01 -8.18
C ARG A 492 -11.89 -17.52 -7.78
N THR A 493 -11.48 -17.71 -6.52
CA THR A 493 -10.17 -17.29 -6.00
C THR A 493 -9.06 -18.32 -6.22
N VAL A 494 -7.92 -17.87 -6.76
CA VAL A 494 -6.62 -18.59 -6.74
C VAL A 494 -5.85 -18.28 -5.44
N PHE A 495 -6.25 -17.24 -4.68
CA PHE A 495 -5.66 -16.84 -3.39
C PHE A 495 -6.73 -16.56 -2.33
N PRO A 496 -6.56 -17.00 -1.07
CA PRO A 496 -7.51 -16.75 0.03
C PRO A 496 -7.64 -15.25 0.37
N SER A 497 -8.68 -14.89 1.13
CA SER A 497 -8.77 -13.57 1.78
C SER A 497 -7.52 -13.26 2.61
N GLN A 498 -7.29 -11.98 2.94
CA GLN A 498 -6.33 -11.62 3.99
C GLN A 498 -6.62 -12.44 5.26
N LEU A 499 -5.56 -12.94 5.89
CA LEU A 499 -5.65 -13.66 7.15
C LEU A 499 -6.19 -12.71 8.22
N VAL A 500 -7.36 -13.04 8.77
CA VAL A 500 -7.97 -12.30 9.87
C VAL A 500 -7.53 -12.93 11.19
N GLY A 501 -6.84 -12.16 12.03
CA GLY A 501 -6.35 -12.60 13.33
C GLY A 501 -5.00 -11.97 13.70
N PRO A 502 -4.45 -12.28 14.88
CA PRO A 502 -5.03 -13.20 15.87
C PRO A 502 -6.24 -12.59 16.59
N LEU A 503 -7.35 -13.33 16.63
CA LEU A 503 -8.45 -13.06 17.56
C LEU A 503 -8.16 -13.81 18.85
N GLN A 504 -7.80 -13.05 19.88
CA GLN A 504 -7.37 -13.59 21.16
C GLN A 504 -8.55 -13.94 22.05
N PHE A 505 -8.57 -15.16 22.58
CA PHE A 505 -9.53 -15.58 23.61
C PHE A 505 -8.93 -16.64 24.52
N SER A 506 -9.56 -16.92 25.65
CA SER A 506 -9.16 -17.99 26.58
C SER A 506 -10.38 -18.79 26.96
N THR A 507 -10.30 -20.12 26.94
CA THR A 507 -11.38 -20.95 27.49
C THR A 507 -11.51 -20.71 28.98
N LEU A 508 -12.73 -20.87 29.49
CA LEU A 508 -12.97 -20.72 30.91
C LEU A 508 -12.09 -21.71 31.67
N GLY A 509 -11.32 -21.22 32.64
CA GLY A 509 -10.60 -22.05 33.58
C GLY A 509 -11.55 -22.82 34.50
N PRO A 510 -11.05 -23.74 35.32
CA PRO A 510 -11.83 -24.31 36.41
C PRO A 510 -12.33 -23.23 37.40
N TYR A 511 -11.68 -22.05 37.44
CA TYR A 511 -12.06 -20.84 38.18
C TYR A 511 -11.66 -19.58 37.39
N ASN A 512 -12.53 -18.57 37.27
CA ASN A 512 -12.22 -17.29 36.63
C ASN A 512 -11.63 -16.33 37.68
N THR A 513 -10.39 -15.86 37.49
CA THR A 513 -9.70 -15.01 38.47
C THR A 513 -10.30 -13.60 38.61
N PHE A 514 -11.00 -13.13 37.57
CA PHE A 514 -11.67 -11.81 37.56
C PHE A 514 -13.11 -11.85 38.10
N ASP A 515 -13.67 -13.03 38.32
CA ASP A 515 -14.91 -13.20 39.10
C ASP A 515 -14.48 -13.16 40.57
N VAL A 516 -14.51 -11.97 41.15
CA VAL A 516 -14.00 -11.67 42.49
C VAL A 516 -15.01 -12.09 43.55
N ASP A 517 -16.31 -11.87 43.31
CA ASP A 517 -17.36 -12.21 44.28
C ASP A 517 -17.89 -13.66 44.15
N GLY A 518 -17.48 -14.37 43.10
CA GLY A 518 -17.75 -15.79 42.88
C GLY A 518 -19.12 -16.08 42.30
N ASN A 519 -19.79 -15.09 41.72
CA ASN A 519 -21.14 -15.22 41.18
C ASN A 519 -21.18 -15.81 39.76
N THR A 520 -20.03 -16.18 39.19
CA THR A 520 -19.81 -16.70 37.82
C THR A 520 -20.06 -15.71 36.68
N GLN A 521 -20.41 -14.47 37.01
CA GLN A 521 -20.42 -13.34 36.11
C GLN A 521 -19.18 -12.48 36.37
N VAL A 522 -18.72 -11.77 35.35
CA VAL A 522 -17.64 -10.79 35.49
C VAL A 522 -18.20 -9.46 35.03
N ASP A 523 -18.40 -8.53 35.96
CA ASP A 523 -18.96 -7.23 35.63
C ASP A 523 -18.23 -6.05 36.29
N ALA A 524 -18.34 -4.88 35.67
CA ALA A 524 -17.59 -3.69 36.07
C ALA A 524 -18.09 -3.06 37.37
N LEU A 525 -19.36 -3.26 37.74
CA LEU A 525 -20.00 -2.61 38.88
C LEU A 525 -19.85 -3.43 40.17
N THR A 526 -19.56 -4.72 40.05
CA THR A 526 -19.27 -5.62 41.17
C THR A 526 -17.77 -5.93 41.21
N ASP A 527 -17.28 -6.84 40.37
CA ASP A 527 -15.89 -7.28 40.36
C ASP A 527 -14.91 -6.14 40.08
N GLY A 528 -15.18 -5.36 39.02
CA GLY A 528 -14.34 -4.23 38.63
C GLY A 528 -14.23 -3.15 39.71
N LEU A 529 -15.33 -2.90 40.43
CA LEU A 529 -15.36 -1.95 41.54
C LEU A 529 -14.58 -2.47 42.76
N ILE A 530 -14.68 -3.76 43.07
CA ILE A 530 -13.91 -4.39 44.16
C ILE A 530 -12.40 -4.35 43.85
N LEU A 531 -11.99 -4.70 42.63
CA LEU A 531 -10.60 -4.59 42.17
C LEU A 531 -10.08 -3.14 42.29
N LEU A 532 -10.84 -2.15 41.81
CA LEU A 532 -10.44 -0.73 41.87
C LEU A 532 -10.26 -0.25 43.31
N ARG A 533 -11.21 -0.58 44.20
CA ARG A 533 -11.13 -0.24 45.63
C ARG A 533 -9.89 -0.84 46.27
N TYR A 534 -9.57 -2.08 45.93
CA TYR A 534 -8.37 -2.75 46.42
C TYR A 534 -7.08 -2.05 45.95
N MET A 535 -6.99 -1.63 44.68
CA MET A 535 -5.83 -0.88 44.16
C MET A 535 -5.68 0.50 44.81
N LEU A 536 -6.79 1.14 45.19
CA LEU A 536 -6.80 2.41 45.93
C LEU A 536 -6.52 2.25 47.44
N GLY A 537 -6.13 1.05 47.89
CA GLY A 537 -5.76 0.78 49.28
C GLY A 537 -6.94 0.56 50.24
N LEU A 538 -8.17 0.48 49.74
CA LEU A 538 -9.35 0.19 50.57
C LEU A 538 -9.38 -1.30 50.93
N ARG A 539 -9.68 -1.61 52.20
CA ARG A 539 -9.69 -2.96 52.77
C ARG A 539 -10.91 -3.14 53.68
N ALA A 540 -11.19 -4.38 54.10
CA ALA A 540 -12.24 -4.67 55.07
C ALA A 540 -13.62 -4.10 54.58
N PRO A 541 -14.60 -3.65 55.41
CA PRO A 541 -15.94 -3.30 54.90
C PRO A 541 -15.96 -2.30 53.74
N ALA A 542 -14.96 -1.42 53.63
CA ALA A 542 -14.86 -0.44 52.54
C ALA A 542 -14.56 -1.08 51.17
N LEU A 543 -13.98 -2.28 51.15
CA LEU A 543 -13.71 -3.03 49.92
C LEU A 543 -15.02 -3.52 49.30
N THR A 544 -15.91 -4.11 50.11
CA THR A 544 -17.08 -4.86 49.63
C THR A 544 -18.41 -4.13 49.77
N ALA A 545 -18.50 -3.04 50.56
CA ALA A 545 -19.74 -2.32 50.81
C ALA A 545 -20.44 -1.85 49.51
N GLY A 546 -21.61 -2.43 49.24
CA GLY A 546 -22.44 -2.11 48.06
C GLY A 546 -21.81 -2.50 46.71
N ALA A 547 -20.77 -3.33 46.70
CA ALA A 547 -20.07 -3.75 45.49
C ALA A 547 -20.12 -5.28 45.24
N VAL A 548 -20.83 -6.03 46.08
CA VAL A 548 -21.01 -7.48 45.93
C VAL A 548 -22.29 -7.74 45.15
N GLY A 549 -22.19 -8.54 44.09
CA GLY A 549 -23.30 -8.85 43.19
C GLY A 549 -24.32 -9.85 43.77
N PRO A 550 -25.54 -9.89 43.22
CA PRO A 550 -26.52 -10.92 43.56
C PRO A 550 -25.99 -12.33 43.22
N GLY A 551 -26.06 -13.25 44.17
CA GLY A 551 -25.57 -14.62 43.97
C GLY A 551 -24.06 -14.82 44.20
N ALA A 552 -23.38 -13.82 44.77
CA ALA A 552 -22.01 -13.95 45.23
C ALA A 552 -21.84 -15.16 46.16
N THR A 553 -20.80 -15.95 45.88
CA THR A 553 -20.48 -17.17 46.63
C THR A 553 -19.28 -16.98 47.57
N ARG A 554 -18.54 -15.87 47.44
CA ARG A 554 -17.45 -15.49 48.35
C ARG A 554 -17.91 -14.46 49.37
N ASP A 555 -17.56 -14.70 50.63
CA ASP A 555 -17.72 -13.69 51.69
C ASP A 555 -16.63 -12.61 51.61
N ALA A 556 -16.74 -11.56 52.43
CA ALA A 556 -15.83 -10.43 52.38
C ALA A 556 -14.34 -10.79 52.61
N ALA A 557 -14.06 -11.80 53.44
CA ALA A 557 -12.70 -12.24 53.72
C ALA A 557 -12.14 -13.08 52.55
N ALA A 558 -12.97 -13.93 51.95
CA ALA A 558 -12.65 -14.70 50.77
C ALA A 558 -12.45 -13.80 49.54
N ILE A 559 -13.25 -12.74 49.38
CA ILE A 559 -13.09 -11.72 48.34
C ILE A 559 -11.73 -11.02 48.49
N GLU A 560 -11.37 -10.59 49.69
CA GLU A 560 -10.10 -9.89 49.91
C GLU A 560 -8.89 -10.80 49.66
N THR A 561 -9.00 -12.07 50.06
CA THR A 561 -7.96 -13.10 49.82
C THR A 561 -7.82 -13.41 48.34
N HIS A 562 -8.93 -13.58 47.62
CA HIS A 562 -8.96 -13.84 46.19
C HIS A 562 -8.40 -12.65 45.40
N THR A 563 -8.84 -11.43 45.71
CA THR A 563 -8.35 -10.19 45.08
C THR A 563 -6.84 -10.01 45.29
N ARG A 564 -6.33 -10.32 46.48
CA ARG A 564 -4.89 -10.31 46.78
C ARG A 564 -4.11 -11.34 45.95
N SER A 565 -4.69 -12.52 45.72
CA SER A 565 -4.05 -13.57 44.92
C SER A 565 -4.12 -13.34 43.41
N ALA A 566 -5.08 -12.52 42.97
CA ALA A 566 -5.32 -12.22 41.55
C ALA A 566 -4.53 -11.01 41.03
N MET A 567 -3.89 -10.23 41.91
CA MET A 567 -3.03 -9.10 41.55
C MET A 567 -1.54 -9.42 41.86
N PRO A 568 -0.60 -9.13 40.94
CA PRO A 568 0.83 -9.38 41.16
C PRO A 568 1.48 -8.43 42.18
#